data_AF-A0A935TYA0-F1
#
_entry.id   AF-A0A935TYA0-F1
#
_cell.length_a   1.000
_cell.length_b   1.000
_cell.length_c   1.000
_cell.angle_alpha   90.00
_cell.angle_beta   90.00
_cell.angle_gamma   90.00
#
_symmetry.space_group_name_H-M   'P 1'
#
loop_
_entity.id
_entity.type
_entity.pdbx_description
1 polymer ?
#
loop_
_entity_poly.entity_id
_entity_poly.type
_entity_poly.pdbx_seq_one_letter_code
_entity_poly.pdbx_strand_id
1 'polypeptide(L)'
;MTKRPFEMHRRTVLRGAAGFAVGQLALQTACASAPPSAGMAGGPPGAGAGGAGTGTGTGAGGSKLASPPPGRPGDFDFLAGSWKISHRRLKEPGADWDVFEGEATCWTILGGIGSIEELRIPARNFSGLGLRLLDVERHLWSDFWVNARSGVLTTPGVTGGFHEGVGTFTSEEMEGDQRILARGVWDRITPTSCRWHQSTSRDGGVSFTPNWFMDWVRV
;
A
#
# COMPACT_ATOMS: atom_id res chain seq x y z
N MET A 1 -41.19 -41.81 -15.64
CA MET A 1 -40.41 -40.55 -15.62
C MET A 1 -40.66 -39.88 -14.26
N THR A 2 -39.94 -40.24 -13.17
CA THR A 2 -38.74 -39.57 -12.59
C THR A 2 -38.94 -38.05 -12.37
N LYS A 3 -38.73 -37.43 -11.20
CA LYS A 3 -37.83 -37.71 -10.05
C LYS A 3 -38.41 -37.24 -8.70
N ARG A 4 -37.87 -37.85 -7.63
CA ARG A 4 -38.17 -37.74 -6.19
C ARG A 4 -37.54 -36.46 -5.55
N PRO A 5 -38.03 -36.03 -4.37
CA PRO A 5 -37.47 -34.92 -3.60
C PRO A 5 -36.18 -35.30 -2.85
N PHE A 6 -35.29 -34.32 -2.65
CA PHE A 6 -34.05 -34.46 -1.89
C PHE A 6 -34.29 -34.18 -0.40
N GLU A 7 -33.88 -35.14 0.42
CA GLU A 7 -33.95 -35.16 1.87
C GLU A 7 -32.63 -34.60 2.46
N MET A 8 -32.73 -33.69 3.42
CA MET A 8 -31.60 -33.04 4.08
C MET A 8 -31.25 -33.79 5.38
N HIS A 9 -30.14 -34.52 5.38
CA HIS A 9 -29.66 -35.25 6.55
C HIS A 9 -28.95 -34.31 7.56
N ARG A 10 -29.50 -34.22 8.77
CA ARG A 10 -28.83 -33.71 9.98
C ARG A 10 -27.77 -34.71 10.44
N ARG A 11 -26.59 -34.22 10.82
CA ARG A 11 -25.70 -34.91 11.78
C ARG A 11 -25.08 -33.90 12.75
N THR A 12 -25.30 -34.16 14.03
CA THR A 12 -24.68 -33.54 15.21
C THR A 12 -23.70 -34.54 15.80
N VAL A 13 -22.45 -34.17 16.10
CA VAL A 13 -21.66 -34.75 17.21
C VAL A 13 -20.60 -33.74 17.74
N LEU A 14 -20.76 -33.45 19.04
CA LEU A 14 -19.85 -33.14 20.18
C LEU A 14 -18.48 -32.43 20.13
N ARG A 15 -18.27 -31.75 21.27
CA ARG A 15 -17.14 -30.99 21.84
C ARG A 15 -15.85 -31.79 22.12
N GLY A 16 -14.72 -31.07 22.17
CA GLY A 16 -13.47 -31.49 22.83
C GLY A 16 -12.39 -30.39 22.80
N ALA A 17 -11.63 -30.23 23.88
CA ALA A 17 -10.78 -29.07 24.21
C ALA A 17 -9.26 -29.30 24.03
N ALA A 18 -8.51 -28.18 24.09
CA ALA A 18 -7.13 -27.99 24.60
C ALA A 18 -5.90 -28.47 23.78
N GLY A 19 -4.86 -27.61 23.75
CA GLY A 19 -3.46 -28.03 23.94
C GLY A 19 -2.43 -27.79 22.82
N PHE A 20 -1.53 -26.82 23.06
CA PHE A 20 -0.07 -26.81 22.84
C PHE A 20 0.63 -27.27 21.54
N ALA A 21 1.57 -26.40 21.12
CA ALA A 21 3.00 -26.67 20.82
C ALA A 21 3.52 -27.09 19.42
N VAL A 22 4.51 -26.30 18.99
CA VAL A 22 5.80 -26.66 18.36
C VAL A 22 5.83 -27.15 16.90
N GLY A 23 6.41 -26.27 16.05
CA GLY A 23 7.59 -26.51 15.21
C GLY A 23 7.57 -27.63 14.17
N GLN A 24 7.76 -27.26 12.89
CA GLN A 24 8.61 -28.10 12.03
C GLN A 24 9.26 -27.32 10.89
N LEU A 25 10.58 -27.49 10.85
CA LEU A 25 11.51 -27.21 9.77
C LEU A 25 11.28 -28.21 8.62
N ALA A 26 11.28 -27.75 7.37
CA ALA A 26 11.47 -28.62 6.22
C ALA A 26 12.41 -27.95 5.20
N LEU A 27 13.59 -28.56 5.05
CA LEU A 27 14.50 -28.40 3.92
C LEU A 27 13.79 -28.85 2.64
N GLN A 28 13.98 -28.13 1.54
CA GLN A 28 14.03 -28.73 0.21
C GLN A 28 15.01 -27.96 -0.68
N THR A 29 16.08 -28.65 -1.05
CA THR A 29 17.05 -28.27 -2.07
C THR A 29 16.55 -28.81 -3.41
N ALA A 30 16.41 -27.95 -4.41
CA ALA A 30 16.45 -28.35 -5.81
C ALA A 30 16.99 -27.18 -6.65
N CYS A 31 18.19 -27.38 -7.20
CA CYS A 31 18.82 -26.49 -8.17
C CYS A 31 18.21 -26.73 -9.56
N ALA A 32 17.78 -25.68 -10.24
CA ALA A 32 17.89 -25.52 -11.69
C ALA A 32 17.71 -24.04 -12.06
N SER A 33 18.75 -23.49 -12.66
CA SER A 33 18.90 -22.12 -13.15
C SER A 33 17.86 -21.72 -14.20
N ALA A 34 17.17 -20.61 -13.95
CA ALA A 34 16.50 -19.79 -14.96
C ALA A 34 17.20 -18.42 -15.01
N PRO A 35 17.28 -17.75 -16.18
CA PRO A 35 17.99 -16.48 -16.32
C PRO A 35 17.35 -15.38 -15.46
N PRO A 36 18.07 -14.31 -15.08
CA PRO A 36 17.49 -13.21 -14.31
C PRO A 36 16.47 -12.49 -15.18
N SER A 37 15.20 -12.84 -15.03
CA SER A 37 14.09 -12.01 -15.45
C SER A 37 14.17 -10.73 -14.62
N ALA A 38 14.60 -9.63 -15.25
CA ALA A 38 14.62 -8.30 -14.67
C ALA A 38 13.25 -8.01 -14.02
N GLY A 39 13.23 -8.03 -12.69
CA GLY A 39 12.02 -8.00 -11.88
C GLY A 39 11.30 -6.68 -12.03
N MET A 40 10.22 -6.66 -12.81
CA MET A 40 9.19 -5.63 -12.76
C MET A 40 8.37 -5.80 -11.46
N ALA A 41 9.00 -5.50 -10.33
CA ALA A 41 8.36 -5.35 -9.02
C ALA A 41 8.24 -3.86 -8.73
N GLY A 42 7.08 -3.28 -9.00
CA GLY A 42 6.93 -1.83 -8.88
C GLY A 42 5.48 -1.38 -8.94
N GLY A 43 4.67 -1.79 -7.97
CA GLY A 43 3.48 -1.02 -7.64
C GLY A 43 3.84 0.32 -6.99
N PRO A 44 2.88 1.27 -6.88
CA PRO A 44 3.05 2.46 -6.05
C PRO A 44 3.58 2.03 -4.66
N PRO A 45 4.61 2.69 -4.11
CA PRO A 45 5.30 2.23 -2.92
C PRO A 45 4.49 2.74 -1.74
N GLY A 46 3.74 1.82 -1.16
CA GLY A 46 3.22 1.87 0.20
C GLY A 46 3.27 0.47 0.84
N ALA A 47 4.03 -0.45 0.24
CA ALA A 47 4.09 -1.85 0.59
C ALA A 47 5.54 -2.28 0.80
N GLY A 48 6.11 -1.91 1.94
CA GLY A 48 7.35 -2.49 2.43
C GLY A 48 7.09 -3.92 2.90
N ALA A 49 7.76 -4.89 2.28
CA ALA A 49 7.89 -6.24 2.82
C ALA A 49 8.96 -6.20 3.93
N GLY A 50 8.53 -6.09 5.19
CA GLY A 50 9.42 -6.14 6.37
C GLY A 50 9.49 -7.54 6.97
N GLY A 51 10.59 -8.25 6.73
CA GLY A 51 10.94 -9.47 7.45
C GLY A 51 11.46 -9.16 8.86
N ALA A 52 11.00 -9.91 9.85
CA ALA A 52 11.39 -9.75 11.25
C ALA A 52 12.83 -10.26 11.49
N GLY A 53 13.74 -9.34 11.85
CA GLY A 53 15.07 -9.65 12.37
C GLY A 53 15.25 -9.04 13.76
N THR A 54 15.43 -9.89 14.77
CA THR A 54 15.74 -9.48 16.15
C THR A 54 17.21 -9.08 16.25
N GLY A 55 17.49 -7.77 16.39
CA GLY A 55 18.83 -7.25 16.64
C GLY A 55 18.79 -6.10 17.65
N THR A 56 19.31 -6.36 18.84
CA THR A 56 19.53 -5.35 19.89
C THR A 56 20.70 -4.45 19.50
N GLY A 57 20.42 -3.18 19.21
CA GLY A 57 21.43 -2.16 18.92
C GLY A 57 21.01 -0.79 19.46
N THR A 58 21.80 -0.26 20.39
CA THR A 58 21.59 0.97 21.14
C THR A 58 21.81 2.24 20.29
N GLY A 59 20.74 3.01 20.11
CA GLY A 59 20.67 4.48 20.22
C GLY A 59 21.61 5.37 19.38
N ALA A 60 21.05 5.98 18.33
CA ALA A 60 21.39 7.35 17.93
C ALA A 60 20.15 8.01 17.28
N GLY A 61 19.59 9.01 17.97
CA GLY A 61 18.75 10.10 17.44
C GLY A 61 17.74 9.78 16.32
N GLY A 62 16.81 8.84 16.54
CA GLY A 62 15.68 8.67 15.64
C GLY A 62 14.77 9.89 15.72
N SER A 63 14.76 10.73 14.69
CA SER A 63 13.73 11.77 14.54
C SER A 63 12.37 11.06 14.50
N LYS A 64 11.62 11.15 15.61
CA LYS A 64 10.25 10.65 15.67
C LYS A 64 9.46 11.43 14.64
N LEU A 65 8.93 10.75 13.62
CA LEU A 65 8.03 11.34 12.64
C LEU A 65 6.97 12.18 13.36
N ALA A 66 6.79 13.43 12.92
CA ALA A 66 5.76 14.29 13.48
C ALA A 66 4.39 13.62 13.35
N SER A 67 3.58 13.72 14.40
CA SER A 67 2.21 13.20 14.34
C SER A 67 1.45 13.88 13.20
N PRO A 68 0.73 13.13 12.37
CA PRO A 68 -0.04 13.73 11.29
C PRO A 68 -1.23 14.54 11.84
N PRO A 69 -1.77 15.48 11.03
CA PRO A 69 -3.02 16.16 11.34
C PRO A 69 -4.17 15.15 11.56
N PRO A 70 -5.14 15.45 12.44
CA PRO A 70 -6.28 14.58 12.67
C PRO A 70 -7.15 14.47 11.40
N GLY A 71 -7.39 13.24 10.96
CA GLY A 71 -8.28 12.90 9.86
C GLY A 71 -9.76 13.00 10.23
N ARG A 72 -10.59 13.17 9.21
CA ARG A 72 -12.05 13.19 9.30
C ARG A 72 -12.68 12.38 8.16
N PRO A 73 -13.91 11.88 8.32
CA PRO A 73 -14.63 11.27 7.22
C PRO A 73 -14.71 12.20 6.01
N GLY A 74 -14.52 11.67 4.81
CA GLY A 74 -14.63 12.39 3.54
C GLY A 74 -13.34 13.09 3.06
N ASP A 75 -12.23 13.01 3.81
CA ASP A 75 -10.95 13.60 3.36
C ASP A 75 -10.48 13.04 2.00
N PHE A 76 -10.88 11.82 1.64
CA PHE A 76 -10.58 11.18 0.36
C PHE A 76 -11.71 11.26 -0.68
N ASP A 77 -12.81 11.96 -0.42
CA ASP A 77 -13.96 12.02 -1.35
C ASP A 77 -13.58 12.65 -2.70
N PHE A 78 -12.56 13.52 -2.74
CA PHE A 78 -12.03 14.10 -3.97
C PHE A 78 -11.57 13.03 -4.97
N LEU A 79 -11.12 11.86 -4.49
CA LEU A 79 -10.55 10.80 -5.31
C LEU A 79 -11.64 9.92 -5.94
N ALA A 80 -12.88 9.93 -5.44
CA ALA A 80 -13.95 9.12 -5.98
C ALA A 80 -14.23 9.46 -7.46
N GLY A 81 -14.31 8.44 -8.32
CA GLY A 81 -14.53 8.57 -9.76
C GLY A 81 -13.56 7.75 -10.61
N SER A 82 -13.52 8.05 -11.91
CA SER A 82 -12.65 7.41 -12.89
C SER A 82 -11.60 8.40 -13.40
N TRP A 83 -10.37 7.92 -13.60
CA TRP A 83 -9.20 8.76 -13.80
C TRP A 83 -8.26 8.21 -14.86
N LYS A 84 -7.63 9.11 -15.62
CA LYS A 84 -6.38 8.88 -16.34
C LYS A 84 -5.22 9.38 -15.51
N ILE A 85 -4.09 8.70 -15.57
CA ILE A 85 -2.91 8.99 -14.75
C ILE A 85 -1.66 9.00 -15.62
N SER A 86 -0.93 10.10 -15.59
CA SER A 86 0.40 10.17 -16.20
C SER A 86 1.46 10.00 -15.11
N HIS A 87 2.25 8.93 -15.21
CA HIS A 87 3.30 8.61 -14.26
C HIS A 87 4.66 9.09 -14.76
N ARG A 88 5.48 9.57 -13.82
CA ARG A 88 6.93 9.70 -13.99
C ARG A 88 7.61 9.12 -12.75
N ARG A 89 8.45 8.10 -12.93
CA ARG A 89 9.11 7.38 -11.84
C ARG A 89 10.61 7.20 -12.08
N LEU A 90 11.42 7.38 -11.04
CA LEU A 90 12.82 6.99 -11.05
C LEU A 90 12.96 5.49 -10.75
N LYS A 91 13.79 4.79 -11.52
CA LYS A 91 14.18 3.40 -11.21
C LYS A 91 15.21 3.34 -10.08
N GLU A 92 16.13 4.30 -10.10
CA GLU A 92 17.17 4.48 -9.09
C GLU A 92 17.56 5.98 -9.03
N PRO A 93 18.17 6.46 -7.94
CA PRO A 93 18.60 7.85 -7.83
C PRO A 93 19.55 8.26 -8.96
N GLY A 94 19.27 9.37 -9.63
CA GLY A 94 20.11 9.90 -10.72
C GLY A 94 19.87 9.28 -12.09
N ALA A 95 18.99 8.27 -12.21
CA ALA A 95 18.59 7.71 -13.49
C ALA A 95 17.57 8.59 -14.24
N ASP A 96 17.31 8.23 -15.50
CA ASP A 96 16.24 8.83 -16.29
C ASP A 96 14.84 8.49 -15.71
N TRP A 97 13.90 9.41 -15.91
CA TRP A 97 12.51 9.21 -15.53
C TRP A 97 11.82 8.23 -16.49
N ASP A 98 11.30 7.13 -15.93
CA ASP A 98 10.41 6.22 -16.62
C ASP A 98 9.00 6.82 -16.66
N VAL A 99 8.48 7.06 -17.86
CA VAL A 99 7.19 7.71 -18.11
C VAL A 99 6.20 6.71 -18.70
N PHE A 100 5.00 6.65 -18.13
CA PHE A 100 3.96 5.73 -18.58
C PHE A 100 2.57 6.17 -18.12
N GLU A 101 1.54 5.67 -18.80
CA GLU A 101 0.14 5.98 -18.50
C GLU A 101 -0.51 4.86 -17.69
N GLY A 102 -1.40 5.25 -16.79
CA GLY A 102 -2.27 4.38 -16.02
C GLY A 102 -3.68 4.93 -15.95
N GLU A 103 -4.55 4.18 -15.28
CA GLU A 103 -5.93 4.55 -15.02
C GLU A 103 -6.34 4.05 -13.65
N ALA A 104 -7.31 4.71 -13.04
CA ALA A 104 -7.86 4.27 -11.76
C ALA A 104 -9.37 4.50 -11.68
N THR A 105 -10.01 3.63 -10.91
CA THR A 105 -11.40 3.79 -10.50
C THR A 105 -11.43 3.74 -8.99
N CYS A 106 -12.01 4.77 -8.37
CA CYS A 106 -12.02 4.92 -6.94
C CYS A 106 -13.43 5.20 -6.43
N TRP A 107 -13.72 4.76 -5.22
CA TRP A 107 -14.97 5.07 -4.53
C TRP A 107 -14.75 5.17 -3.03
N THR A 108 -15.58 5.96 -2.35
CA THR A 108 -15.59 6.03 -0.89
C THR A 108 -16.72 5.18 -0.33
N ILE A 109 -16.49 4.62 0.86
CA ILE A 109 -17.39 3.69 1.54
C ILE A 109 -17.61 4.11 2.98
N LEU A 110 -18.63 3.52 3.61
CA LEU A 110 -18.88 3.64 5.05
C LEU A 110 -19.05 5.10 5.52
N GLY A 111 -19.65 5.96 4.69
CA GLY A 111 -19.84 7.37 5.02
C GLY A 111 -18.54 8.20 5.02
N GLY A 112 -17.57 7.82 4.19
CA GLY A 112 -16.34 8.58 3.99
C GLY A 112 -15.18 8.18 4.90
N ILE A 113 -15.31 7.14 5.73
CA ILE A 113 -14.20 6.61 6.55
C ILE A 113 -13.34 5.58 5.81
N GLY A 114 -13.73 5.19 4.60
CA GLY A 114 -12.96 4.31 3.73
C GLY A 114 -12.88 4.83 2.30
N SER A 115 -11.72 4.68 1.65
CA SER A 115 -11.50 4.95 0.23
C SER A 115 -10.86 3.71 -0.41
N ILE A 116 -11.44 3.26 -1.51
CA ILE A 116 -10.93 2.14 -2.31
C ILE A 116 -10.52 2.68 -3.67
N GLU A 117 -9.35 2.28 -4.12
CA GLU A 117 -8.77 2.56 -5.43
C GLU A 117 -8.45 1.22 -6.09
N GLU A 118 -8.92 1.01 -7.32
CA GLU A 118 -8.31 0.04 -8.23
C GLU A 118 -7.50 0.80 -9.28
N LEU A 119 -6.19 0.60 -9.24
CA LEU A 119 -5.24 1.17 -10.21
C LEU A 119 -4.83 0.11 -11.22
N ARG A 120 -4.77 0.51 -12.49
CA ARG A 120 -4.42 -0.36 -13.61
C ARG A 120 -3.42 0.35 -14.53
N ILE A 121 -2.43 -0.40 -15.01
CA ILE A 121 -1.47 0.02 -16.03
C ILE A 121 -1.49 -1.05 -17.13
N PRO A 122 -2.42 -0.96 -18.10
CA PRO A 122 -2.64 -2.01 -19.10
C PRO A 122 -1.37 -2.34 -19.89
N ALA A 123 -0.60 -1.33 -20.30
CA ALA A 123 0.65 -1.50 -21.05
C ALA A 123 1.72 -2.31 -20.31
N ARG A 124 1.60 -2.45 -18.99
CA ARG A 124 2.53 -3.21 -18.13
C ARG A 124 1.91 -4.46 -17.54
N ASN A 125 0.68 -4.81 -17.94
CA ASN A 125 -0.12 -5.89 -17.35
C ASN A 125 -0.08 -5.84 -15.80
N PHE A 126 -0.28 -4.64 -15.27
CA PHE A 126 -0.16 -4.36 -13.84
C PHE A 126 -1.49 -3.84 -13.31
N SER A 127 -1.87 -4.30 -12.13
CA SER A 127 -2.93 -3.69 -11.34
C SER A 127 -2.66 -3.85 -9.84
N GLY A 128 -3.34 -3.04 -9.04
CA GLY A 128 -3.35 -3.18 -7.60
C GLY A 128 -4.44 -2.33 -6.96
N LEU A 129 -4.53 -2.45 -5.65
CA LEU A 129 -5.58 -1.81 -4.86
C LEU A 129 -4.97 -0.95 -3.75
N GLY A 130 -5.41 0.30 -3.71
CA GLY A 130 -5.24 1.20 -2.57
C GLY A 130 -6.46 1.08 -1.66
N LEU A 131 -6.23 0.86 -0.37
CA LEU A 131 -7.27 0.87 0.66
C LEU A 131 -6.87 1.88 1.71
N ARG A 132 -7.61 2.98 1.85
CA ARG A 132 -7.42 3.93 2.95
C ARG A 132 -8.54 3.82 3.95
N LEU A 133 -8.19 3.72 5.23
CA LEU A 133 -9.14 3.61 6.33
C LEU A 133 -8.84 4.66 7.40
N LEU A 134 -9.88 5.32 7.87
CA LEU A 134 -9.83 6.23 9.01
C LEU A 134 -10.08 5.45 10.29
N ASP A 135 -9.10 5.47 11.19
CA ASP A 135 -9.35 5.17 12.60
C ASP A 135 -10.13 6.34 13.20
N VAL A 136 -11.44 6.13 13.43
CA VAL A 136 -12.36 7.19 13.88
C VAL A 136 -12.05 7.63 15.31
N GLU A 137 -11.55 6.74 16.17
CA GLU A 137 -11.22 7.07 17.55
C GLU A 137 -9.91 7.86 17.61
N ARG A 138 -8.90 7.44 16.84
CA ARG A 138 -7.59 8.09 16.81
C ARG A 138 -7.49 9.26 15.85
N HIS A 139 -8.52 9.48 15.02
CA HIS A 139 -8.52 10.44 13.92
C HIS A 139 -7.28 10.28 13.02
N LEU A 140 -6.97 9.05 12.63
CA LEU A 140 -5.74 8.74 11.90
C LEU A 140 -6.03 7.94 10.64
N TRP A 141 -5.58 8.43 9.49
CA TRP A 141 -5.67 7.68 8.24
C TRP A 141 -4.52 6.68 8.13
N SER A 142 -4.83 5.48 7.63
CA SER A 142 -3.86 4.47 7.20
C SER A 142 -4.11 4.12 5.73
N ASP A 143 -3.07 4.19 4.90
CA ASP A 143 -3.08 3.83 3.47
C ASP A 143 -2.40 2.46 3.28
N PHE A 144 -3.13 1.50 2.74
CA PHE A 144 -2.69 0.12 2.53
C PHE A 144 -2.65 -0.21 1.03
N TRP A 145 -1.73 -1.09 0.66
CA TRP A 145 -1.58 -1.52 -0.73
C TRP A 145 -1.68 -3.04 -0.91
N VAL A 146 -2.33 -3.45 -2.00
CA VAL A 146 -2.38 -4.81 -2.52
C VAL A 146 -1.84 -4.83 -3.95
N ASN A 147 -0.85 -5.67 -4.21
CA ASN A 147 -0.46 -5.99 -5.59
C ASN A 147 -1.36 -7.12 -6.11
N ALA A 148 -2.01 -6.94 -7.27
CA ALA A 148 -2.93 -7.93 -7.82
C ALA A 148 -2.27 -9.30 -8.09
N ARG A 149 -0.95 -9.34 -8.29
CA ARG A 149 -0.21 -10.59 -8.45
C ARG A 149 -0.18 -11.44 -7.17
N SER A 150 -0.08 -10.79 -6.00
CA SER A 150 -0.04 -11.51 -4.72
C SER A 150 -1.43 -11.62 -4.07
N GLY A 151 -2.28 -10.60 -4.25
CA GLY A 151 -3.57 -10.51 -3.57
C GLY A 151 -3.45 -10.29 -2.05
N VAL A 152 -2.26 -9.95 -1.54
CA VAL A 152 -1.99 -9.78 -0.11
C VAL A 152 -2.04 -8.31 0.28
N LEU A 153 -2.80 -7.99 1.34
CA LEU A 153 -2.80 -6.68 1.98
C LEU A 153 -1.50 -6.46 2.73
N THR A 154 -0.73 -5.47 2.31
CA THR A 154 0.54 -5.15 2.98
C THR A 154 0.27 -4.39 4.26
N THR A 155 0.88 -4.84 5.37
CA THR A 155 0.73 -4.23 6.69
C THR A 155 2.10 -4.01 7.34
N PRO A 156 2.25 -2.98 8.21
CA PRO A 156 1.26 -1.97 8.55
C PRO A 156 0.98 -0.99 7.40
N GLY A 157 -0.17 -0.30 7.44
CA GLY A 157 -0.49 0.76 6.49
C GLY A 157 0.34 2.02 6.77
N VAL A 158 0.57 2.83 5.73
CA VAL A 158 1.27 4.11 5.86
C VAL A 158 0.34 5.12 6.51
N THR A 159 0.76 5.70 7.62
CA THR A 159 -0.09 6.63 8.37
C THR A 159 0.07 8.07 7.92
N GLY A 160 -1.03 8.85 7.98
CA GLY A 160 -1.03 10.24 7.54
C GLY A 160 -2.32 10.97 7.84
N GLY A 161 -2.44 12.16 7.27
CA GLY A 161 -3.59 13.04 7.45
C GLY A 161 -3.55 14.22 6.48
N PHE A 162 -4.64 14.98 6.47
CA PHE A 162 -4.80 16.14 5.59
C PHE A 162 -4.68 17.45 6.37
N HIS A 163 -3.93 18.39 5.82
CA HIS A 163 -3.85 19.76 6.30
C HIS A 163 -3.90 20.71 5.11
N GLU A 164 -4.81 21.70 5.17
CA GLU A 164 -4.96 22.73 4.13
C GLU A 164 -5.05 22.16 2.69
N GLY A 165 -5.77 21.05 2.51
CA GLY A 165 -5.97 20.41 1.20
C GLY A 165 -4.80 19.57 0.71
N VAL A 166 -3.78 19.35 1.54
CA VAL A 166 -2.63 18.48 1.24
C VAL A 166 -2.66 17.26 2.15
N GLY A 167 -2.70 16.07 1.57
CA GLY A 167 -2.60 14.80 2.30
C GLY A 167 -1.15 14.36 2.39
N THR A 168 -0.61 14.15 3.59
CA THR A 168 0.78 13.69 3.77
C THR A 168 0.81 12.41 4.58
N PHE A 169 1.48 11.40 4.03
CA PHE A 169 1.60 10.04 4.56
C PHE A 169 3.07 9.66 4.64
N THR A 170 3.53 9.18 5.79
CA THR A 170 4.96 8.86 5.99
C THR A 170 5.13 7.48 6.63
N SER A 171 6.11 6.74 6.14
CA SER A 171 6.54 5.43 6.65
C SER A 171 8.05 5.42 6.91
N GLU A 172 8.47 4.60 7.87
CA GLU A 172 9.86 4.15 7.97
C GLU A 172 10.00 2.85 7.18
N GLU A 173 11.02 2.79 6.32
CA GLU A 173 11.30 1.63 5.47
C GLU A 173 12.79 1.25 5.60
N MET A 174 13.11 0.04 5.16
CA MET A 174 14.49 -0.44 5.07
C MET A 174 14.88 -0.58 3.60
N GLU A 175 15.94 0.10 3.20
CA GLU A 175 16.61 -0.08 1.90
C GLU A 175 17.93 -0.81 2.17
N GLY A 176 17.92 -2.14 2.00
CA GLY A 176 18.99 -2.99 2.53
C GLY A 176 19.06 -2.86 4.05
N ASP A 177 20.24 -2.51 4.57
CA ASP A 177 20.46 -2.29 6.01
C ASP A 177 20.26 -0.83 6.43
N GLN A 178 19.94 0.08 5.49
CA GLN A 178 19.72 1.48 5.78
C GLN A 178 18.24 1.77 6.05
N ARG A 179 17.94 2.41 7.17
CA ARG A 179 16.61 2.97 7.42
C ARG A 179 16.42 4.23 6.58
N ILE A 180 15.31 4.30 5.86
CA ILE A 180 14.88 5.46 5.09
C ILE A 180 13.48 5.89 5.51
N LEU A 181 13.12 7.14 5.20
CA LEU A 181 11.74 7.61 5.31
C LEU A 181 11.15 7.71 3.92
N ALA A 182 9.98 7.12 3.70
CA ALA A 182 9.19 7.35 2.50
C ALA A 182 8.04 8.30 2.83
N ARG A 183 7.78 9.28 1.96
CA ARG A 183 6.70 10.24 2.10
C ARG A 183 5.87 10.29 0.81
N GLY A 184 4.61 9.88 0.92
CA GLY A 184 3.58 10.08 -0.09
C GLY A 184 2.78 11.35 0.19
N VAL A 185 2.52 12.13 -0.86
CA VAL A 185 1.80 13.41 -0.78
C VAL A 185 0.72 13.46 -1.84
N TRP A 186 -0.51 13.78 -1.43
CA TRP A 186 -1.59 14.20 -2.29
C TRP A 186 -1.66 15.74 -2.28
N ASP A 187 -1.47 16.37 -3.43
CA ASP A 187 -1.57 17.81 -3.60
C ASP A 187 -2.26 18.20 -4.91
N ARG A 188 -2.38 19.51 -5.16
CA ARG A 188 -3.04 20.08 -6.35
C ARG A 188 -4.44 19.52 -6.58
N ILE A 189 -5.15 19.26 -5.49
CA ILE A 189 -6.47 18.65 -5.50
C ILE A 189 -7.50 19.67 -6.01
N THR A 190 -8.21 19.31 -7.06
CA THR A 190 -9.34 20.04 -7.64
C THR A 190 -10.48 19.06 -7.91
N PRO A 191 -11.69 19.54 -8.27
CA PRO A 191 -12.77 18.64 -8.67
C PRO A 191 -12.43 17.72 -9.85
N THR A 192 -11.45 18.08 -10.69
CA THR A 192 -11.14 17.36 -11.96
C THR A 192 -9.70 16.86 -12.06
N SER A 193 -8.85 17.17 -11.08
CA SER A 193 -7.44 16.78 -11.09
C SER A 193 -6.90 16.61 -9.68
N CYS A 194 -5.86 15.81 -9.52
CA CYS A 194 -5.00 15.82 -8.34
C CYS A 194 -3.62 15.31 -8.71
N ARG A 195 -2.67 15.43 -7.80
CA ARG A 195 -1.35 14.81 -7.96
C ARG A 195 -1.01 14.02 -6.72
N TRP A 196 -0.57 12.79 -6.94
CA TRP A 196 0.11 12.02 -5.93
C TRP A 196 1.61 12.01 -6.24
N HIS A 197 2.46 12.19 -5.25
CA HIS A 197 3.89 12.06 -5.44
C HIS A 197 4.58 11.50 -4.22
N GLN A 198 5.71 10.84 -4.47
CA GLN A 198 6.56 10.27 -3.46
C GLN A 198 7.95 10.88 -3.46
N SER A 199 8.50 10.99 -2.25
CA SER A 199 9.90 11.30 -2.01
C SER A 199 10.47 10.41 -0.91
N THR A 200 11.78 10.19 -0.93
CA THR A 200 12.49 9.47 0.14
C THR A 200 13.54 10.34 0.80
N SER A 201 13.78 10.07 2.08
CA SER A 201 14.78 10.73 2.90
C SER A 201 15.74 9.69 3.48
N ARG A 202 17.05 9.98 3.40
CA ARG A 202 18.13 9.16 3.97
C ARG A 202 18.83 9.83 5.15
N ASP A 203 18.41 11.04 5.51
CA ASP A 203 19.03 11.90 6.53
C ASP A 203 18.08 12.18 7.72
N GLY A 204 17.15 11.26 7.99
CA GLY A 204 16.22 11.39 9.11
C GLY A 204 15.12 12.43 8.91
N GLY A 205 14.85 12.83 7.67
CA GLY A 205 13.75 13.71 7.28
C GLY A 205 14.17 15.16 7.09
N VAL A 206 15.49 15.44 7.05
CA VAL A 206 16.02 16.78 6.81
C VAL A 206 15.81 17.17 5.35
N SER A 207 16.03 16.24 4.42
CA SER A 207 15.78 16.45 2.99
C SER A 207 15.07 15.28 2.35
N PHE A 208 14.17 15.58 1.42
CA PHE A 208 13.37 14.59 0.69
C PHE A 208 13.66 14.69 -0.81
N THR A 209 14.08 13.58 -1.41
CA THR A 209 14.34 13.48 -2.84
C THR A 209 13.13 12.84 -3.53
N PRO A 210 12.47 13.54 -4.48
CA PRO A 210 11.35 12.98 -5.23
C PRO A 210 11.78 11.79 -6.08
N ASN A 211 10.95 10.74 -6.11
CA ASN A 211 11.21 9.55 -6.94
C ASN A 211 10.00 9.05 -7.73
N TRP A 212 8.82 9.60 -7.49
CA TRP A 212 7.62 9.27 -8.26
C TRP A 212 6.62 10.42 -8.25
N PHE A 213 6.05 10.74 -9.41
CA PHE A 213 4.83 11.54 -9.52
C PHE A 213 3.78 10.82 -10.36
N MET A 214 2.53 11.05 -10.00
CA MET A 214 1.31 10.62 -10.68
C MET A 214 0.42 11.84 -10.80
N ASP A 215 0.21 12.33 -12.02
CA ASP A 215 -0.70 13.43 -12.31
C ASP A 215 -2.03 12.82 -12.80
N TRP A 216 -3.11 13.09 -12.07
CA TRP A 216 -4.42 12.48 -12.28
C TRP A 216 -5.37 13.49 -12.93
N VAL A 217 -6.09 13.05 -13.96
CA VAL A 217 -7.14 13.82 -14.64
C VAL A 217 -8.42 12.99 -14.70
N ARG A 218 -9.53 13.56 -14.27
CA ARG A 218 -10.84 12.91 -14.25
C ARG A 218 -11.31 12.63 -15.68
N VAL A 219 -11.99 11.50 -15.88
CA VAL A 219 -12.66 11.11 -17.14
C VAL A 219 -14.04 11.74 -17.24
#